data_AF-A0A7X9B8V4-F1
#
_entry.id   AF-A0A7X9B8V4-F1
#
_cell.length_a   1.000
_cell.length_b   1.000
_cell.length_c   1.000
_cell.angle_alpha   90.00
_cell.angle_beta   90.00
_cell.angle_gamma   90.00
#
_symmetry.space_group_name_H-M   'P 1'
#
loop_
_entity.id
_entity.type
_entity.pdbx_description
1 polymer ?
#
loop_
_entity_poly.entity_id
_entity_poly.type
_entity_poly.pdbx_seq_one_letter_code
_entity_poly.pdbx_strand_id
1 'polypeptide(L)'
;MVKLTEYEHRMLNGEMGLFKQKALQKIVEYANVLGAEELCEVTKATLFFGAHPYLDVVDSVDYNEIFSKMFLCCDEVIEIDKFDNRCFSQTCAGPCDHYTWEPLNLTKEIFDKNREYLNITSKAGVSIAG
;
A
#
# COMPACT_ATOMS: atom_id res chain seq x y z
N MET A 1 24.71 0.67 9.44
CA MET A 1 23.89 0.13 8.33
C MET A 1 23.09 -1.01 8.92
N VAL A 2 21.78 -1.06 8.66
CA VAL A 2 20.90 -2.10 9.18
C VAL A 2 21.38 -3.49 8.73
N LYS A 3 21.36 -4.47 9.63
CA LYS A 3 21.66 -5.87 9.32
C LYS A 3 20.45 -6.48 8.63
N LEU A 4 20.70 -7.15 7.51
CA LEU A 4 19.68 -7.82 6.72
C LEU A 4 19.94 -9.32 6.68
N THR A 5 18.86 -10.07 6.70
CA THR A 5 18.82 -11.51 6.47
C THR A 5 19.06 -11.83 4.99
N GLU A 6 19.38 -13.09 4.68
CA GLU A 6 19.47 -13.54 3.28
C GLU A 6 18.17 -13.30 2.51
N TYR A 7 17.02 -13.49 3.16
CA TYR A 7 15.71 -13.25 2.57
C TYR A 7 15.52 -11.79 2.13
N GLU A 8 15.90 -10.84 2.99
CA GLU A 8 15.81 -9.40 2.70
C GLU A 8 16.82 -8.98 1.62
N HIS A 9 18.03 -9.54 1.64
CA HIS A 9 19.00 -9.30 0.56
C HIS A 9 18.47 -9.77 -0.79
N ARG A 10 17.87 -10.97 -0.87
CA ARG A 10 17.26 -11.49 -2.10
C ARG A 10 16.12 -10.58 -2.59
N MET A 11 15.29 -10.07 -1.68
CA MET A 11 14.23 -9.13 -2.00
C MET A 11 14.78 -7.79 -2.53
N LEU A 12 15.81 -7.23 -1.89
CA LEU A 12 16.49 -6.02 -2.36
C LEU A 12 17.18 -6.19 -3.72
N ASN A 13 17.66 -7.40 -4.03
CA ASN A 13 18.24 -7.74 -5.32
C ASN A 13 17.19 -7.92 -6.43
N GLY A 14 15.89 -7.85 -6.09
CA GLY A 14 14.80 -7.92 -7.06
C GLY A 14 14.31 -9.34 -7.36
N GLU A 15 14.81 -10.38 -6.67
CA GLU A 15 14.41 -11.77 -6.91
C GLU A 15 12.92 -12.04 -6.64
N MET A 16 12.26 -11.15 -5.88
CA MET A 16 10.85 -11.25 -5.51
C MET A 16 9.95 -10.28 -6.27
N GLY A 17 10.46 -9.67 -7.34
CA GLY A 17 9.74 -8.70 -8.15
C GLY A 17 9.92 -7.25 -7.67
N LEU A 18 9.67 -6.32 -8.60
CA LEU A 18 9.95 -4.90 -8.44
C LEU A 18 9.15 -4.26 -7.31
N PHE A 19 7.88 -4.65 -7.14
CA PHE A 19 7.00 -4.13 -6.08
C PHE A 19 7.59 -4.32 -4.69
N LYS A 20 8.00 -5.55 -4.37
CA LYS A 20 8.62 -5.89 -3.07
C LYS A 20 10.00 -5.26 -2.91
N GLN A 21 10.78 -5.24 -3.99
CA GLN A 21 12.10 -4.62 -3.99
C GLN A 21 12.02 -3.15 -3.58
N LYS A 22 11.11 -2.37 -4.20
CA LYS A 22 10.96 -0.93 -3.96
C LYS A 22 10.42 -0.64 -2.57
N ALA A 23 9.45 -1.44 -2.10
CA ALA A 23 8.95 -1.34 -0.73
C ALA A 23 10.08 -1.57 0.30
N LEU A 24 10.89 -2.62 0.13
CA LEU A 24 11.98 -2.92 1.06
C LEU A 24 13.10 -1.88 1.01
N GLN A 25 13.42 -1.34 -0.18
CA GLN A 25 14.40 -0.25 -0.31
C GLN A 25 14.04 0.94 0.59
N LYS A 26 12.77 1.37 0.59
CA LYS A 26 12.31 2.47 1.44
C LYS A 26 12.36 2.14 2.93
N ILE A 27 11.98 0.92 3.32
CA ILE A 27 12.10 0.46 4.70
C ILE A 27 13.56 0.53 5.17
N VAL A 28 14.51 0.08 4.34
CA VAL A 28 15.94 0.08 4.65
C VAL A 28 16.49 1.51 4.73
N GLU A 29 16.07 2.42 3.86
CA GLU A 29 16.42 3.84 3.95
C GLU A 29 16.02 4.42 5.32
N TYR A 30 14.75 4.24 5.73
CA TYR A 30 14.27 4.72 7.02
C TYR A 30 14.93 4.02 8.21
N ALA A 31 15.16 2.70 8.14
CA ALA A 31 15.86 1.95 9.17
C ALA A 31 17.27 2.50 9.41
N ASN A 32 18.00 2.85 8.35
CA ASN A 32 19.32 3.46 8.45
C ASN A 32 19.26 4.86 9.08
N VAL A 33 18.27 5.69 8.73
CA VAL A 33 18.08 7.03 9.33
C VAL A 33 17.79 6.92 10.83
N LEU A 34 17.00 5.93 11.24
CA LEU A 34 16.66 5.67 12.64
C LEU A 34 17.79 5.01 13.43
N GLY A 35 18.88 4.57 12.78
CA GLY A 35 19.94 3.82 13.41
C GLY A 35 19.52 2.42 13.87
N ALA A 36 18.52 1.81 13.19
CA ALA A 36 18.05 0.48 13.50
C ALA A 36 19.16 -0.57 13.28
N GLU A 37 19.25 -1.53 14.20
CA GLU A 37 20.22 -2.63 14.09
C GLU A 37 19.78 -3.70 13.10
N GLU A 38 18.49 -4.03 13.07
CA GLU A 38 17.88 -5.05 12.24
C GLU A 38 16.40 -4.69 11.95
N LEU A 39 15.81 -5.37 10.97
CA LEU A 39 14.38 -5.29 10.69
C LEU A 39 13.61 -6.32 11.52
N CYS A 40 12.31 -6.08 11.75
CA CYS A 40 11.43 -7.03 12.44
C CYS A 40 10.35 -7.57 11.50
N GLU A 41 9.95 -8.82 11.72
CA GLU A 41 8.84 -9.42 10.98
C GLU A 41 7.49 -8.87 11.49
N VAL A 42 6.66 -8.39 10.56
CA VAL A 42 5.31 -7.92 10.84
C VAL A 42 4.31 -8.97 10.36
N THR A 43 3.51 -9.48 11.29
CA THR A 43 2.48 -10.50 11.00
C THR A 43 1.06 -9.93 10.94
N LYS A 44 0.88 -8.66 11.30
CA LYS A 44 -0.38 -7.94 11.20
C LYS A 44 -0.14 -6.45 10.94
N ALA A 45 -0.80 -5.92 9.92
CA ALA A 45 -0.73 -4.51 9.56
C ALA A 45 -2.13 -3.93 9.31
N THR A 46 -2.36 -2.72 9.84
CA THR A 46 -3.52 -1.91 9.46
C THR A 46 -3.08 -0.88 8.44
N LEU A 47 -3.75 -0.85 7.30
CA LEU A 47 -3.42 -0.05 6.13
C LEU A 47 -4.51 1.00 5.92
N PHE A 48 -4.15 2.12 5.29
CA PHE A 48 -5.06 3.24 5.04
C PHE A 48 -5.39 3.33 3.55
N PHE A 49 -6.18 2.37 3.08
CA PHE A 49 -6.58 2.26 1.66
C PHE A 49 -8.02 2.73 1.44
N GLY A 50 -8.28 3.16 0.20
CA GLY A 50 -9.52 3.81 -0.22
C GLY A 50 -9.20 5.08 -1.02
N ALA A 51 -10.20 5.66 -1.68
CA ALA A 51 -10.06 6.90 -2.45
C ALA A 51 -10.02 8.14 -1.52
N HIS A 52 -9.01 8.21 -0.67
CA HIS A 52 -8.85 9.28 0.30
C HIS A 52 -8.47 10.61 -0.40
N PRO A 53 -9.01 11.77 0.02
CA PRO A 53 -8.79 13.05 -0.68
C PRO A 53 -7.31 13.46 -0.82
N TYR A 54 -6.43 13.03 0.09
CA TYR A 54 -5.01 13.36 0.00
C TYR A 54 -4.33 12.75 -1.24
N LEU A 55 -4.92 11.70 -1.84
CA LEU A 55 -4.39 11.05 -3.04
C LEU A 55 -4.60 11.90 -4.31
N ASP A 56 -5.52 12.86 -4.29
CA ASP A 56 -5.81 13.70 -5.46
C ASP A 56 -4.66 14.66 -5.80
N VAL A 57 -3.66 14.81 -4.91
CA VAL A 57 -2.43 15.58 -5.17
C VAL A 57 -1.59 15.03 -6.33
N VAL A 58 -1.74 13.74 -6.66
CA VAL A 58 -1.02 13.09 -7.77
C VAL A 58 -1.59 13.49 -9.13
N ASP A 59 -2.83 13.99 -9.18
CA ASP A 59 -3.56 14.36 -10.41
C ASP A 59 -3.50 13.25 -11.49
N SER A 60 -3.85 12.02 -11.09
CA SER A 60 -3.90 10.86 -11.97
C SER A 60 -5.17 10.05 -11.73
N VAL A 61 -5.63 9.36 -12.77
CA VAL A 61 -6.72 8.38 -12.70
C VAL A 61 -6.19 6.94 -12.62
N ASP A 62 -4.88 6.74 -12.82
CA ASP A 62 -4.24 5.43 -12.69
C ASP A 62 -3.86 5.18 -11.23
N TYR A 63 -4.52 4.20 -10.61
CA TYR A 63 -4.23 3.88 -9.22
C TYR A 63 -2.83 3.30 -9.01
N ASN A 64 -2.19 2.68 -10.00
CA ASN A 64 -0.80 2.22 -9.88
C ASN A 64 0.17 3.41 -9.80
N GLU A 65 -0.08 4.48 -10.55
CA GLU A 65 0.72 5.72 -10.46
C GLU A 65 0.54 6.37 -9.09
N ILE A 66 -0.71 6.52 -8.64
CA ILE A 66 -1.03 7.03 -7.30
C ILE A 66 -0.34 6.19 -6.22
N PHE A 67 -0.45 4.85 -6.32
CA PHE A 67 0.12 3.96 -5.33
C PHE A 67 1.64 4.07 -5.27
N SER A 68 2.29 4.09 -6.43
CA SER A 68 3.74 4.18 -6.55
C SER A 68 4.28 5.48 -5.94
N LYS A 69 3.64 6.62 -6.22
CA LYS A 69 4.05 7.91 -5.66
C LYS A 69 3.74 8.01 -4.17
N MET A 70 2.54 7.65 -3.74
CA MET A 70 2.05 7.94 -2.38
C MET A 70 2.43 6.88 -1.35
N PHE A 71 2.61 5.62 -1.76
CA PHE A 71 2.90 4.51 -0.85
C PHE A 71 4.31 3.92 -1.03
N LEU A 72 4.84 3.91 -2.26
CA LEU A 72 6.21 3.44 -2.52
C LEU A 72 7.24 4.57 -2.62
N CYS A 73 6.80 5.85 -2.59
CA CYS A 73 7.64 7.03 -2.71
C CYS A 73 8.57 6.96 -3.93
N CYS A 74 8.03 6.55 -5.10
CA CYS A 74 8.77 6.47 -6.35
C CYS A 74 7.98 7.02 -7.54
N ASP A 75 8.70 7.59 -8.51
CA ASP A 75 8.12 8.13 -9.75
C ASP A 75 7.84 7.06 -10.82
N GLU A 76 8.46 5.89 -10.68
CA GLU A 76 8.21 4.74 -11.55
C GLU A 76 6.82 4.16 -11.25
N VAL A 77 6.00 3.97 -12.30
CA VAL A 77 4.68 3.34 -12.17
C VAL A 77 4.85 1.83 -12.03
N ILE A 78 4.52 1.31 -10.86
CA ILE A 78 4.64 -0.10 -10.49
C ILE A 78 3.23 -0.65 -10.26
N GLU A 79 2.92 -1.76 -10.91
CA GLU A 79 1.66 -2.47 -10.66
C GLU A 79 1.63 -3.03 -9.24
N ILE A 80 0.48 -2.84 -8.56
CA ILE A 80 0.26 -3.41 -7.23
C ILE A 80 0.26 -4.94 -7.34
N ASP A 81 1.27 -5.57 -6.74
CA ASP A 81 1.37 -7.03 -6.62
C ASP A 81 0.85 -7.51 -5.24
N LYS A 82 0.91 -8.81 -4.99
CA LYS A 82 0.40 -9.45 -3.79
C LYS A 82 1.19 -9.04 -2.54
N PHE A 83 0.46 -8.68 -1.50
CA PHE A 83 0.97 -8.54 -0.14
C PHE A 83 1.41 -9.92 0.40
N ASP A 84 2.32 -9.92 1.39
CA ASP A 84 2.82 -11.16 2.00
C ASP A 84 1.68 -11.92 2.71
N ASN A 85 1.54 -13.21 2.41
CA ASN A 85 0.47 -14.04 2.95
C ASN A 85 0.67 -14.43 4.43
N ARG A 86 1.86 -14.18 5.00
CA ARG A 86 2.15 -14.34 6.43
C ARG A 86 1.74 -13.12 7.25
N CYS A 87 1.49 -11.98 6.60
CA CYS A 87 1.01 -10.76 7.25
C CYS A 87 -0.49 -10.58 7.02
N PHE A 88 -1.27 -10.62 8.09
CA PHE A 88 -2.67 -10.22 8.02
C PHE A 88 -2.77 -8.71 7.80
N SER A 89 -3.07 -8.32 6.57
CA SER A 89 -3.21 -6.93 6.13
C SER A 89 -4.69 -6.55 6.10
N GLN A 90 -5.07 -5.48 6.81
CA GLN A 90 -6.45 -5.02 6.89
C GLN A 90 -6.55 -3.52 6.64
N THR A 91 -7.56 -3.06 5.92
CA THR A 91 -8.00 -1.66 5.95
C THR A 91 -9.37 -1.59 6.64
N CYS A 92 -9.55 -0.65 7.56
CA CYS A 92 -10.81 -0.44 8.28
C CYS A 92 -11.25 1.02 8.35
N ALA A 93 -10.44 1.93 7.81
CA ALA A 93 -10.73 3.36 7.75
C ALA A 93 -10.88 3.76 6.28
N GLY A 94 -12.13 3.80 5.81
CA GLY A 94 -12.49 4.23 4.47
C GLY A 94 -12.93 5.70 4.43
N PRO A 95 -12.78 6.40 3.30
CA PRO A 95 -13.29 7.76 3.10
C PRO A 95 -14.81 7.79 2.85
N CYS A 96 -15.43 6.62 2.65
CA CYS A 96 -16.83 6.44 2.31
C CYS A 96 -17.33 5.12 2.92
N ASP A 97 -18.62 5.03 3.21
CA ASP A 97 -19.29 3.78 3.56
C ASP A 97 -19.22 2.77 2.38
N HIS A 98 -19.12 1.48 2.72
CA HIS A 98 -18.91 0.42 1.74
C HIS A 98 -20.15 0.08 0.91
N TYR A 99 -21.34 0.45 1.39
CA TYR A 99 -22.62 0.01 0.85
C TYR A 99 -23.44 1.16 0.28
N THR A 100 -23.38 2.35 0.87
CA THR A 100 -24.18 3.51 0.49
C THR A 100 -23.38 4.81 0.47
N TRP A 101 -23.80 5.77 -0.35
CA TRP A 101 -23.16 7.09 -0.49
C TRP A 101 -24.12 8.25 -0.25
N GLU A 102 -25.39 8.07 -0.62
CA GLU A 102 -26.40 9.12 -0.60
C GLU A 102 -26.68 9.67 0.82
N PRO A 103 -26.83 8.84 1.88
CA PRO A 103 -27.04 9.34 3.23
C PRO A 103 -25.86 10.15 3.79
N LEU A 104 -24.68 9.97 3.21
CA LEU A 104 -23.46 10.69 3.57
C LEU A 104 -23.25 11.96 2.73
N ASN A 105 -24.19 12.30 1.84
CA ASN A 105 -24.08 13.39 0.87
C ASN A 105 -22.81 13.31 0.00
N LEU A 106 -22.34 12.09 -0.28
CA LEU A 106 -21.23 11.84 -1.20
C LEU A 106 -21.77 11.69 -2.63
N THR A 107 -20.94 11.95 -3.63
CA THR A 107 -21.32 11.70 -5.01
C THR A 107 -21.11 10.23 -5.38
N LYS A 108 -21.83 9.76 -6.39
CA LYS A 108 -21.66 8.39 -6.89
C LYS A 108 -20.25 8.19 -7.47
N GLU A 109 -19.64 9.22 -8.06
CA GLU A 109 -18.28 9.10 -8.59
C GLU A 109 -17.25 8.81 -7.47
N ILE A 110 -17.36 9.48 -6.32
CA ILE A 110 -16.47 9.24 -5.17
C ILE A 110 -16.64 7.81 -4.64
N PHE A 111 -17.89 7.35 -4.54
CA PHE A 111 -18.20 6.00 -4.09
C PHE A 111 -17.64 4.92 -5.03
N ASP A 112 -17.83 5.09 -6.35
CA ASP A 112 -17.33 4.16 -7.36
C ASP A 112 -15.79 4.14 -7.35
N LYS A 113 -15.13 5.31 -7.30
CA LYS A 113 -13.67 5.45 -7.19
C LYS A 113 -13.14 4.75 -5.94
N ASN A 114 -13.79 4.94 -4.79
CA ASN A 114 -13.40 4.27 -3.55
C ASN A 114 -13.52 2.75 -3.66
N ARG A 115 -14.63 2.24 -4.22
CA ARG A 115 -14.80 0.80 -4.44
C ARG A 115 -13.75 0.23 -5.38
N GLU A 116 -13.38 0.95 -6.43
CA GLU A 116 -12.32 0.53 -7.34
C GLU A 116 -10.98 0.33 -6.60
N TYR A 117 -10.55 1.31 -5.80
CA TYR A 117 -9.29 1.23 -5.07
C TYR A 117 -9.31 0.10 -4.02
N LEU A 118 -10.42 -0.07 -3.32
CA LEU A 118 -10.61 -1.17 -2.37
C LEU A 118 -10.62 -2.53 -3.07
N ASN A 119 -11.22 -2.65 -4.26
CA ASN A 119 -11.21 -3.89 -5.04
C ASN A 119 -9.80 -4.27 -5.51
N ILE A 120 -8.99 -3.29 -5.94
CA ILE A 120 -7.60 -3.52 -6.35
C ILE A 120 -6.79 -4.06 -5.16
N THR A 121 -6.85 -3.36 -4.02
CA THR A 121 -6.11 -3.76 -2.81
C THR A 121 -6.63 -5.07 -2.20
N SER A 122 -7.93 -5.35 -2.30
CA SER A 122 -8.50 -6.64 -1.90
C SER A 122 -7.97 -7.80 -2.72
N LYS A 123 -7.89 -7.65 -4.06
CA LYS A 123 -7.29 -8.66 -4.96
C LYS A 123 -5.81 -8.91 -4.65
N ALA A 124 -5.10 -7.91 -4.14
CA ALA A 124 -3.72 -8.02 -3.70
C ALA A 124 -3.54 -8.73 -2.34
N GLY A 125 -4.64 -9.04 -1.62
CA GLY A 125 -4.62 -9.79 -0.36
C GLY A 125 -4.98 -8.99 0.88
N VAL A 126 -5.51 -7.77 0.74
CA VAL A 126 -5.96 -6.94 1.87
C VAL A 126 -7.38 -7.28 2.28
N SER A 127 -7.60 -7.48 3.58
CA SER A 127 -8.92 -7.62 4.15
C SER A 127 -9.60 -6.25 4.26
N ILE A 128 -10.76 -6.08 3.64
CA ILE A 128 -11.57 -4.86 3.75
C ILE A 128 -12.52 -5.05 4.92
N ALA A 129 -12.40 -4.20 5.93
CA ALA A 129 -13.26 -4.23 7.11
C ALA A 129 -14.10 -2.96 7.20
N GLY A 130 -15.35 -3.12 7.62
CA GLY A 130 -16.34 -2.06 7.77
C GLY A 130 -17.72 -2.51 7.32
#